data_AF-A0A2E7VAE7-F1
#
_entry.id   AF-A0A2E7VAE7-F1
#
_cell.length_a   1.000
_cell.length_b   1.000
_cell.length_c   1.000
_cell.angle_alpha   90.00
_cell.angle_beta   90.00
_cell.angle_gamma   90.00
#
_symmetry.space_group_name_H-M   'P 1'
#
loop_
_entity.id
_entity.type
_entity.pdbx_description
1 polymer ?
#
loop_
_entity_poly.entity_id
_entity_poly.type
_entity_poly.pdbx_seq_one_letter_code
_entity_poly.pdbx_strand_id
1 'polypeptide(L)'
;MVNPGPGDEQVLQVGSEDSNVPGGVDWVTRWQELANDMLNSEGHVLRLKIDGVYGPYTEQATCEVQQLIGVPVTGIVNGHLWAECYGRTI
;
A
#
# COMPACT_ATOMS: atom_id res chain seq x y z
N MET A 1 6.90 14.86 9.87
CA MET A 1 6.43 14.42 8.54
C MET A 1 4.96 14.05 8.68
N VAL A 2 4.08 14.60 7.84
CA VAL A 2 2.64 14.25 7.87
C VAL A 2 2.48 12.89 7.20
N ASN A 3 1.76 11.96 7.83
CA ASN A 3 1.36 10.70 7.20
C ASN A 3 0.33 11.03 6.10
N PRO A 4 0.67 10.91 4.80
CA PRO A 4 -0.23 11.28 3.73
C PRO A 4 -1.22 10.17 3.40
N GLY A 5 -1.23 9.06 4.16
CA GLY A 5 -2.02 7.89 3.86
C GLY A 5 -3.53 8.08 3.99
N PRO A 6 -4.30 7.11 3.50
CA PRO A 6 -5.72 7.02 3.81
C PRO A 6 -5.84 6.96 5.34
N GLY A 7 -6.59 7.89 5.94
CA GLY A 7 -6.85 7.87 7.38
C GLY A 7 -7.58 6.58 7.80
N ASP A 8 -7.88 6.44 9.09
CA ASP A 8 -8.49 5.20 9.63
C ASP A 8 -9.83 4.80 9.00
N GLU A 9 -10.54 5.75 8.35
CA GLU A 9 -11.83 5.52 7.69
C GLU A 9 -11.71 5.09 6.22
N GLN A 10 -10.55 5.32 5.59
CA GLN A 10 -10.35 5.03 4.17
C GLN A 10 -9.46 3.82 3.99
N VAL A 11 -9.80 3.00 2.99
CA VAL A 11 -9.10 1.77 2.69
C VAL A 11 -8.77 1.69 1.20
N LEU A 12 -7.58 1.19 0.86
CA LEU A 12 -7.22 0.86 -0.52
C LEU A 12 -7.51 -0.62 -0.75
N GLN A 13 -8.25 -0.92 -1.80
CA GLN A 13 -8.61 -2.28 -2.18
C GLN A 13 -8.72 -2.37 -3.71
N VAL A 14 -8.94 -3.58 -4.24
CA VAL A 14 -9.13 -3.77 -5.67
C VAL A 14 -10.22 -2.83 -6.20
N GLY A 15 -9.87 -2.03 -7.22
CA GLY A 15 -10.74 -1.01 -7.81
C GLY A 15 -10.53 0.41 -7.25
N SER A 16 -9.67 0.59 -6.25
CA SER A 16 -9.18 1.92 -5.86
C SER A 16 -8.23 2.46 -6.93
N GLU A 17 -8.37 3.74 -7.28
CA GLU A 17 -7.45 4.45 -8.18
C GLU A 17 -7.23 5.87 -7.66
N ASP A 18 -6.08 6.46 -7.97
CA ASP A 18 -5.70 7.80 -7.49
C ASP A 18 -6.71 8.88 -7.88
N SER A 19 -7.34 8.76 -9.05
CA SER A 19 -8.40 9.68 -9.51
C SER A 19 -9.59 9.79 -8.55
N ASN A 20 -9.80 8.80 -7.70
CA ASN A 20 -10.97 8.67 -6.82
C ASN A 20 -10.66 9.06 -5.35
N VAL A 21 -9.45 9.55 -5.09
CA VAL A 21 -8.94 9.86 -3.75
C VAL A 21 -9.07 11.36 -3.44
N PRO A 22 -9.76 11.75 -2.35
CA PRO A 22 -9.85 13.15 -1.95
C PRO A 22 -8.53 13.65 -1.33
N GLY A 23 -7.98 14.75 -1.85
CA GLY A 23 -6.83 15.44 -1.24
C GLY A 23 -5.59 15.62 -2.14
N GLY A 24 -5.62 15.15 -3.39
CA GLY A 24 -4.54 15.40 -4.36
C GLY A 24 -3.23 14.66 -4.08
N VAL A 25 -3.31 13.60 -3.26
CA VAL A 25 -2.21 12.68 -2.99
C VAL A 25 -2.55 11.32 -3.63
N ASP A 26 -1.63 10.84 -4.46
CA ASP A 26 -1.75 9.58 -5.18
C ASP A 26 -1.52 8.39 -4.22
N TRP A 27 -2.51 8.06 -3.38
CA TRP A 27 -2.40 7.02 -2.34
C TRP A 27 -2.06 5.64 -2.89
N VAL A 28 -2.61 5.27 -4.05
CA VAL A 28 -2.35 3.98 -4.68
C VAL A 28 -0.93 3.94 -5.22
N THR A 29 -0.52 4.98 -5.95
CA THR A 29 0.88 5.16 -6.39
C THR A 29 1.83 5.02 -5.21
N ARG A 30 1.51 5.70 -4.10
CA ARG A 30 2.37 5.74 -2.93
C ARG A 30 2.37 4.43 -2.15
N TRP A 31 1.26 3.70 -2.14
CA TRP A 31 1.22 2.33 -1.63
C TRP A 31 2.06 1.38 -2.50
N GLN A 32 1.94 1.46 -3.83
CA GLN A 32 2.72 0.65 -4.76
C GLN A 32 4.23 0.89 -4.56
N GLU A 33 4.65 2.13 -4.30
CA GLU A 33 6.02 2.46 -3.91
C GLU A 33 6.44 1.84 -2.57
N LEU A 34 5.63 1.98 -1.52
CA LEU A 34 5.92 1.39 -0.21
C LEU A 34 5.99 -0.13 -0.27
N ALA A 35 5.01 -0.77 -0.91
CA ALA A 35 4.98 -2.21 -1.10
C ALA A 35 6.21 -2.69 -1.89
N ASN A 36 6.60 -1.97 -2.96
CA ASN A 36 7.83 -2.25 -3.66
C ASN A 36 9.05 -2.15 -2.74
N ASP A 37 9.19 -1.09 -1.95
CA ASP A 37 10.34 -0.92 -1.04
C ASP A 37 10.43 -2.06 -0.02
N MET A 38 9.30 -2.40 0.62
CA MET A 38 9.22 -3.49 1.60
C MET A 38 9.56 -4.85 1.01
N LEU A 39 8.95 -5.18 -0.13
CA LEU A 39 9.21 -6.45 -0.80
C LEU A 39 10.67 -6.52 -1.26
N ASN A 40 11.23 -5.43 -1.80
CA ASN A 40 12.65 -5.38 -2.17
C ASN A 40 13.57 -5.54 -0.95
N SER A 41 13.21 -4.99 0.22
CA SER A 41 13.98 -5.13 1.46
C SER A 41 14.07 -6.58 1.94
N GLU A 42 12.98 -7.34 1.78
CA GLU A 42 12.93 -8.80 2.04
C GLU A 42 13.60 -9.64 0.93
N GLY A 43 14.13 -9.01 -0.12
CA GLY A 43 14.77 -9.68 -1.25
C GLY A 43 13.79 -10.26 -2.28
N HIS A 44 12.52 -9.87 -2.24
CA HIS A 44 11.55 -10.23 -3.28
C HIS A 44 11.88 -9.44 -4.56
N VAL A 45 11.84 -10.13 -5.71
CA VAL A 45 12.06 -9.52 -7.04
C VAL A 45 10.75 -8.93 -7.62
N LEU A 46 9.65 -9.04 -6.88
CA LEU A 46 8.35 -8.53 -7.28
C LEU A 46 8.38 -7.01 -7.30
N ARG A 47 8.29 -6.44 -8.52
CA ARG A 47 8.12 -5.01 -8.75
C ARG A 47 6.74 -4.76 -9.32
N LEU A 48 5.86 -4.21 -8.50
CA LEU A 48 4.61 -3.63 -8.95
C LEU A 48 4.90 -2.46 -9.89
N LYS A 49 4.08 -2.35 -10.92
CA LYS A 49 4.01 -1.14 -11.72
C LYS A 49 3.36 -0.05 -10.88
N ILE A 50 3.99 1.11 -10.82
CA ILE A 50 3.44 2.30 -10.17
C ILE A 50 2.58 3.00 -11.21
N ASP A 51 1.30 2.64 -11.24
CA ASP A 51 0.31 3.13 -12.20
C ASP A 51 -0.89 3.82 -11.54
N GLY A 52 -0.90 3.87 -10.21
CA GLY A 52 -1.98 4.52 -9.46
C GLY A 52 -3.30 3.75 -9.48
N VAL A 53 -3.29 2.49 -9.93
CA VAL A 53 -4.46 1.61 -9.97
C VAL A 53 -4.25 0.40 -9.08
N TYR A 54 -5.16 0.22 -8.14
CA TYR A 54 -5.14 -0.91 -7.22
C TYR A 54 -5.77 -2.10 -7.91
N GLY A 55 -4.94 -2.82 -8.66
CA GLY A 55 -5.32 -4.04 -9.36
C GLY A 55 -5.05 -5.31 -8.54
N PRO A 56 -5.28 -6.49 -9.12
CA PRO A 56 -5.00 -7.77 -8.49
C PRO A 56 -3.52 -7.96 -8.15
N TYR A 57 -2.60 -7.38 -8.94
CA TYR A 57 -1.17 -7.43 -8.64
C TYR A 57 -0.83 -6.66 -7.36
N THR A 58 -1.41 -5.47 -7.19
CA THR A 58 -1.24 -4.67 -5.98
C THR A 58 -1.85 -5.37 -4.77
N GLU A 59 -3.01 -6.01 -4.93
CA GLU A 59 -3.61 -6.85 -3.88
C GLU A 59 -2.68 -8.00 -3.45
N GLN A 60 -2.07 -8.71 -4.40
CA GLN A 60 -1.13 -9.78 -4.09
C GLN A 60 0.09 -9.29 -3.31
N ALA A 61 0.68 -8.17 -3.73
CA ALA A 61 1.77 -7.55 -3.01
C ALA A 61 1.34 -7.04 -1.62
N THR A 62 0.14 -6.48 -1.49
CA THR A 62 -0.43 -6.12 -0.18
C THR A 62 -0.57 -7.34 0.70
N CYS A 63 -1.03 -8.46 0.16
CA CYS A 63 -1.12 -9.71 0.92
C CYS A 63 0.25 -10.14 1.44
N GLU A 64 1.30 -10.07 0.61
CA GLU A 64 2.67 -10.37 1.05
C GLU A 64 3.14 -9.38 2.13
N VAL A 65 2.94 -8.08 1.94
CA VAL A 65 3.29 -7.06 2.95
C VAL A 65 2.56 -7.32 4.28
N GLN A 66 1.28 -7.68 4.24
CA GLN A 66 0.51 -8.06 5.42
C GLN A 66 1.08 -9.30 6.12
N GLN A 67 1.53 -10.29 5.34
CA GLN A 67 2.22 -11.47 5.88
C GLN A 67 3.54 -11.10 6.55
N LEU A 68 4.32 -10.22 5.93
CA LEU A 68 5.61 -9.73 6.45
C LEU A 68 5.45 -8.97 7.77
N ILE A 69 4.38 -8.19 7.89
CA ILE A 69 4.07 -7.41 9.09
C ILE A 69 3.42 -8.28 10.17
N GLY A 70 2.79 -9.40 9.79
CA GLY A 70 2.13 -10.32 10.72
C GLY A 70 0.69 -9.93 11.04
N VAL A 71 0.03 -9.17 10.17
CA VAL A 71 -1.38 -8.80 10.27
C VAL A 71 -2.26 -9.74 9.43
N PRO A 72 -3.59 -9.76 9.64
CA PRO A 72 -4.49 -10.52 8.80
C PRO A 72 -4.35 -10.15 7.32
N VAL A 73 -4.15 -11.17 6.49
CA VAL A 73 -3.98 -11.05 5.04
C VAL A 73 -5.35 -10.86 4.39
N THR A 74 -5.79 -9.60 4.29
CA THR A 74 -7.08 -9.23 3.71
C THR A 74 -6.97 -8.70 2.29
N GLY A 75 -5.76 -8.33 1.83
CA GLY A 75 -5.55 -7.64 0.56
C GLY A 75 -6.01 -6.17 0.58
N ILE A 76 -6.41 -5.65 1.74
CA ILE A 76 -6.93 -4.30 1.95
C ILE A 76 -5.93 -3.48 2.77
N VAL A 77 -5.62 -2.28 2.31
CA VAL A 77 -4.75 -1.34 3.02
C VAL A 77 -5.58 -0.40 3.86
N ASN A 78 -5.48 -0.56 5.17
CA ASN A 78 -6.14 0.31 6.15
C ASN A 78 -5.17 1.40 6.61
N GLY A 79 -5.67 2.50 7.18
CA GLY A 79 -4.82 3.55 7.76
C GLY A 79 -3.81 3.05 8.80
N HIS A 80 -4.18 2.04 9.61
CA HIS A 80 -3.26 1.41 10.56
C HIS A 80 -2.10 0.66 9.86
N LEU A 81 -2.42 -0.21 8.89
CA LEU A 81 -1.41 -0.92 8.10
C LEU A 81 -0.50 0.07 7.39
N TRP A 82 -1.08 1.11 6.80
CA TRP A 82 -0.34 2.16 6.13
C TRP A 82 0.64 2.85 7.09
N ALA A 83 0.18 3.27 8.27
CA ALA A 83 1.02 3.96 9.24
C ALA A 83 2.19 3.09 9.72
N GLU A 84 1.93 1.79 9.91
CA GLU A 84 2.96 0.82 10.28
C GLU A 84 3.98 0.60 9.16
N CYS A 85 3.52 0.52 7.90
CA CYS A 85 4.40 0.45 6.75
C CYS A 85 5.27 1.70 6.61
N TYR A 86 4.62 2.86 6.70
CA TYR A 86 5.25 4.16 6.53
C TYR A 86 6.33 4.37 7.60
N GLY A 87 6.03 4.09 8.87
CA GLY A 87 6.98 4.22 9.98
C GLY A 87 8.18 3.26 9.95
N ARG A 88 8.14 2.19 9.14
CA ARG A 88 9.30 1.31 8.91
C ARG A 88 10.20 1.76 7.76
N THR A 89 9.67 2.54 6.83
CA THR A 89 10.34 2.88 5.56
C THR A 89 11.05 4.24 5.61
N ILE A 90 10.56 5.18 6.44
CA ILE A 90 11.11 6.54 6.61
C ILE A 90 11.59 6.80 8.05
#